data_AF-A0A9Q4A9Z4-F1
#
_entry.id   AF-A0A9Q4A9Z4-F1
#
_cell.length_a   1.000
_cell.length_b   1.000
_cell.length_c   1.000
_cell.angle_alpha   90.00
_cell.angle_beta   90.00
_cell.angle_gamma   90.00
#
_symmetry.space_group_name_H-M   'P 1'
#
loop_
_entity.id
_entity.type
_entity.pdbx_description
1 polymer ?
#
loop_
_entity_poly.entity_id
_entity_poly.type
_entity_poly.pdbx_seq_one_letter_code
_entity_poly.pdbx_strand_id
1 'polypeptide(L)' 'GGHAIEVVNGMQPADQVGTLAILAREFGLLVSAGSDFHGPGTWGEIGTYRPVPEDLPPLWCRFKHEQPTAAV' A
#
# COMPACT_ATOMS: atom_id res chain seq x y z
N GLY A 1 -14.01 7.00 10.98
CA GLY A 1 -14.41 6.70 9.59
C GLY A 1 -13.35 5.83 8.95
N GLY A 2 -13.32 5.75 7.62
CA GLY A 2 -12.14 5.25 6.89
C GLY A 2 -11.00 6.28 6.97
N HIS A 3 -9.76 5.82 7.08
CA HIS A 3 -8.59 6.70 7.27
C HIS A 3 -7.49 6.50 6.23
N ALA A 4 -7.62 5.50 5.35
CA ALA A 4 -6.58 5.14 4.39
C ALA A 4 -7.16 4.52 3.11
N ILE A 5 -6.35 4.52 2.05
CA ILE A 5 -6.63 3.88 0.77
C ILE A 5 -5.37 3.16 0.26
N GLU A 6 -5.55 2.02 -0.41
CA GLU A 6 -4.45 1.38 -1.15
C GLU A 6 -4.21 2.16 -2.45
N VAL A 7 -3.05 2.78 -2.57
CA VAL A 7 -2.68 3.60 -3.75
C VAL A 7 -1.90 2.76 -4.78
N VAL A 8 -1.24 1.70 -4.33
CA VAL A 8 -0.54 0.76 -5.20
C VAL A 8 -1.00 -0.67 -4.90
N ASN A 9 -1.63 -1.29 -5.88
CA ASN A 9 -1.93 -2.71 -5.90
C ASN A 9 -1.10 -3.36 -7.05
N GLY A 10 -0.07 -4.11 -6.67
CA GLY A 10 0.84 -4.81 -7.59
C GLY A 10 1.47 -3.88 -8.64
N MET A 11 1.43 -4.33 -9.89
CA MET A 11 1.96 -3.61 -11.06
C MET A 11 0.87 -2.90 -11.86
N GLN A 12 -0.19 -2.42 -11.19
CA GLN A 12 -1.29 -1.67 -11.84
C GLN A 12 -0.77 -0.52 -12.72
N PRO A 13 -1.50 -0.10 -13.76
CA PRO A 13 -1.13 1.04 -14.59
C PRO A 13 -0.76 2.30 -13.78
N ALA A 14 0.25 3.05 -14.22
CA ALA A 14 0.79 4.19 -13.47
C ALA A 14 -0.20 5.36 -13.35
N ASP A 15 -1.09 5.52 -14.33
CA ASP A 15 -2.20 6.47 -14.31
C ASP A 15 -3.24 6.15 -13.22
N GLN A 16 -3.49 4.87 -12.94
CA GLN A 16 -4.33 4.45 -11.81
C GLN A 16 -3.68 4.80 -10.47
N VAL A 17 -2.37 4.58 -10.30
CA VAL A 17 -1.64 5.04 -9.11
C VAL A 17 -1.77 6.57 -8.96
N GLY A 18 -1.59 7.32 -10.06
CA GLY A 18 -1.73 8.77 -10.07
C GLY A 18 -3.12 9.23 -9.64
N THR A 19 -4.17 8.56 -10.12
CA THR A 19 -5.56 8.87 -9.79
C THR A 19 -5.85 8.64 -8.30
N LEU A 20 -5.43 7.49 -7.75
CA LEU A 20 -5.58 7.18 -6.32
C LEU A 20 -4.75 8.11 -5.44
N ALA A 21 -3.56 8.51 -5.90
CA ALA A 21 -2.72 9.49 -5.21
C ALA A 21 -3.36 10.87 -5.16
N ILE A 22 -4.08 11.30 -6.21
CA ILE A 22 -4.83 12.57 -6.20
C ILE A 22 -5.94 12.51 -5.14
N LEU A 23 -6.72 11.41 -5.11
CA LEU A 23 -7.77 11.22 -4.10
C LEU A 23 -7.20 11.19 -2.68
N ALA A 24 -6.07 10.50 -2.47
CA ALA A 24 -5.43 10.46 -1.16
C ALA A 24 -5.04 11.85 -0.66
N ARG A 25 -4.53 12.73 -1.54
CA ARG A 25 -4.22 14.12 -1.20
C ARG A 25 -5.47 14.93 -0.91
N GLU A 26 -6.49 14.83 -1.78
CA GLU A 26 -7.74 15.59 -1.67
C GLU A 26 -8.45 15.33 -0.33
N PHE A 27 -8.48 14.07 0.10
CA PHE A 27 -9.18 13.66 1.32
C PHE A 27 -8.28 13.50 2.55
N GLY A 28 -6.98 13.79 2.44
CA GLY A 28 -6.02 13.66 3.55
C GLY A 28 -5.91 12.24 4.08
N LEU A 29 -5.98 11.24 3.20
CA LEU A 29 -5.92 9.82 3.56
C LEU A 29 -4.47 9.35 3.72
N LEU A 30 -4.26 8.42 4.66
CA LEU A 30 -3.04 7.61 4.69
C LEU A 30 -3.03 6.64 3.50
N VAL A 31 -1.85 6.20 3.08
CA VAL A 31 -1.72 5.32 1.91
C VAL A 31 -1.11 3.97 2.26
N SER A 32 -1.62 2.91 1.64
CA SER A 32 -1.01 1.59 1.67
C SER A 32 -0.59 1.14 0.27
N ALA A 33 0.23 0.09 0.25
CA ALA A 33 0.58 -0.64 -0.96
C ALA A 33 0.62 -2.14 -0.66
N GLY A 34 0.31 -2.95 -1.66
CA GLY A 34 0.31 -4.40 -1.58
C GLY A 34 0.65 -5.01 -2.93
N SER A 35 1.24 -6.21 -2.94
CA SER A 35 1.51 -6.93 -4.20
C SER A 35 0.27 -7.62 -4.79
N ASP A 36 -0.78 -7.77 -3.97
CA ASP A 36 -1.99 -8.53 -4.29
C ASP A 36 -1.69 -9.96 -4.77
N PHE A 37 -0.75 -10.61 -4.08
CA PHE A 37 -0.26 -11.95 -4.42
C PHE A 37 -1.32 -13.02 -4.09
N HIS A 38 -1.62 -13.86 -5.07
CA HIS A 38 -2.57 -14.98 -4.95
C HIS A 38 -1.95 -16.35 -5.24
N GLY A 39 -0.63 -16.41 -5.45
CA GLY A 39 0.11 -17.61 -5.79
C GLY A 39 1.14 -17.35 -6.89
N PRO A 40 2.17 -18.22 -7.02
CA PRO A 40 3.18 -18.07 -8.06
C PRO A 40 2.57 -18.11 -9.46
N GLY A 41 3.15 -17.35 -10.39
CA GLY A 41 2.81 -17.43 -11.82
C GLY A 41 2.05 -16.21 -12.33
N THR A 42 0.73 -16.30 -12.43
CA THR A 42 -0.08 -15.29 -13.16
C THR A 42 -0.36 -14.01 -12.37
N TRP A 43 -0.14 -14.02 -11.06
CA TRP A 43 -0.34 -12.88 -10.17
C TRP A 43 0.98 -12.16 -9.88
N GLY A 44 0.91 -10.93 -9.36
CA GLY A 44 2.10 -10.21 -8.93
C GLY A 44 2.82 -10.96 -7.83
N GLU A 45 4.15 -11.12 -7.96
CA GLU A 45 4.98 -11.80 -6.96
C GLU A 45 4.95 -11.09 -5.60
N ILE A 46 5.06 -11.85 -4.52
CA ILE A 46 5.02 -11.31 -3.16
C ILE A 46 6.06 -10.19 -2.98
N GLY A 47 5.63 -9.06 -2.42
CA GLY A 47 6.50 -7.90 -2.21
C GLY A 47 6.84 -7.11 -3.47
N THR A 48 6.31 -7.48 -4.64
CA THR A 48 6.51 -6.76 -5.90
C THR A 48 5.31 -5.85 -6.18
N TYR A 49 5.54 -4.54 -6.20
CA TYR A 49 4.55 -3.52 -6.55
C TYR A 49 5.25 -2.22 -6.96
N ARG A 50 4.53 -1.28 -7.57
CA ARG A 50 5.09 0.03 -7.91
C ARG A 50 5.49 0.84 -6.67
N PRO A 51 6.47 1.75 -6.75
CA PRO A 51 6.75 2.65 -5.63
C PRO A 51 5.52 3.51 -5.29
N VAL A 52 5.26 3.66 -3.99
CA VAL A 52 4.31 4.65 -3.49
C VAL A 52 4.92 6.04 -3.68
N PRO A 53 4.14 7.04 -4.14
CA PRO A 53 4.62 8.42 -4.21
C PRO A 53 5.13 8.91 -2.85
N GLU A 54 6.36 9.44 -2.83
CA GLU A 54 7.09 9.77 -1.59
C GLU A 54 6.43 10.87 -0.73
N ASP A 55 5.59 11.70 -1.34
CA ASP A 55 4.89 12.79 -0.66
C ASP A 55 3.62 12.35 0.08
N LEU A 56 3.16 11.12 -0.12
CA LEU A 56 1.96 10.59 0.52
C LEU A 56 2.29 9.97 1.89
N PRO A 57 1.46 10.20 2.93
CA PRO A 57 1.75 9.72 4.27
C PRO A 57 1.45 8.20 4.38
N PRO A 58 2.46 7.36 4.62
CA PRO A 58 2.27 5.91 4.64
C PRO A 58 1.49 5.45 5.87
N LEU A 59 0.54 4.53 5.66
CA LEU A 59 -0.29 3.95 6.72
C LEU A 59 0.55 3.19 7.76
N TRP A 60 1.59 2.48 7.34
CA TRP A 60 2.38 1.65 8.25
C TRP A 60 3.13 2.44 9.32
N CYS A 61 3.42 3.73 9.11
CA CYS A 61 3.98 4.60 10.16
C CYS A 61 3.04 4.80 11.35
N ARG A 62 1.74 4.50 11.21
CA ARG A 62 0.76 4.53 12.30
C ARG A 62 0.81 3.26 13.17
N PHE A 63 1.28 2.14 12.63
CA PHE A 63 1.40 0.90 13.36
C PHE A 63 2.77 0.84 14.05
N LYS A 64 2.77 0.61 15.36
CA LYS A 64 4.01 0.24 16.05
C LYS A 64 4.34 -1.19 15.64
N HIS A 65 5.58 -1.48 15.27
CA HIS A 65 6.04 -2.86 15.16
C HIS A 65 5.94 -3.51 16.55
N GLU A 66 4.86 -4.21 16.82
CA GLU A 66 4.87 -5.22 17.87
C GLU A 66 5.70 -6.39 17.34
N GLN A 67 6.89 -6.57 17.91
CA GLN A 67 7.61 -7.83 17.76
C GLN A 67 6.68 -8.93 18.29
N PRO A 68 6.48 -10.05 17.59
CA PRO A 68 5.79 -11.18 18.17
C PRO A 68 6.55 -11.53 19.45
N THR A 69 5.90 -11.47 20.61
CA THR A 69 6.44 -12.08 21.82
C THR A 69 6.71 -13.52 21.45
N ALA A 70 7.99 -13.90 21.36
CA ALA A 70 8.36 -15.30 21.17
C ALA A 70 7.71 -16.08 22.30
N ALA A 71 6.68 -16.85 21.98
CA ALA A 71 6.05 -17.75 22.93
C ALA A 71 7.13 -18.76 23.35
N VAL A 72 7.51 -18.68 24.63
CA VAL A 72 8.37 -19.66 25.30
C VAL A 72 7.63 -20.96 25.55
#